data_AF-A0A1W5DBX6-F1
#
_entry.id   AF-A0A1W5DBX6-F1
#
_cell.length_a   1.000
_cell.length_b   1.000
_cell.length_c   1.000
_cell.angle_alpha   90.00
_cell.angle_beta   90.00
_cell.angle_gamma   90.00
#
_symmetry.space_group_name_H-M   'P 1'
#
loop_
_entity.id
_entity.type
_entity.pdbx_description
1 polymer ?
#
loop_
_entity_poly.entity_id
_entity_poly.type
_entity_poly.pdbx_seq_one_letter_code
_entity_poly.pdbx_strand_id
1 'polypeptide(L)'
;MSIGTKAAGYGFKIYSLCVENYLYNFLFSSKVSKISLLERTKGLSDSSSVVLQLVKSLPKPYSQVVYMDNFFTNVKLYTVLKELGIGACGTAKNGSGFPPELLTFREVLTKKNNWGMKAYSTVGEVLCLAWQDNNTVQLMTTVHTPGNMEAYDMLSTKKRHGIPAEASTIKVKNLPFYTLPSVYAHTQPYIE
;
A
#
# COMPACT_ATOMS: atom_id res chain seq x y z
N MET A 1 -9.76 15.97 -16.75
CA MET A 1 -8.49 16.13 -16.01
C MET A 1 -7.41 15.45 -16.84
N SER A 2 -6.21 16.02 -17.00
CA SER A 2 -5.11 15.32 -17.70
C SER A 2 -4.50 14.27 -16.78
N ILE A 3 -4.31 13.05 -17.30
CA ILE A 3 -3.75 11.90 -16.59
C ILE A 3 -2.80 11.18 -17.55
N GLY A 4 -1.62 11.77 -17.76
CA GLY A 4 -0.68 11.38 -18.83
C GLY A 4 -0.16 9.93 -18.76
N THR A 5 -0.25 9.27 -17.61
CA THR A 5 0.14 7.86 -17.47
C THR A 5 -0.96 6.86 -17.86
N LYS A 6 -2.16 7.34 -18.22
CA LYS A 6 -3.28 6.49 -18.65
C LYS A 6 -3.45 6.56 -20.16
N ALA A 7 -3.92 5.46 -20.76
CA ALA A 7 -4.04 5.32 -22.21
C ALA A 7 -4.86 6.44 -22.88
N ALA A 8 -5.96 6.88 -22.25
CA ALA A 8 -6.77 7.97 -22.77
C ALA A 8 -6.13 9.36 -22.57
N GLY A 9 -5.13 9.50 -21.70
CA GLY A 9 -4.46 10.77 -21.39
C GLY A 9 -5.33 11.82 -20.67
N TYR A 10 -6.65 11.69 -20.69
CA TYR A 10 -7.59 12.56 -20.01
C TYR A 10 -8.82 11.79 -19.50
N GLY A 11 -9.46 12.31 -18.46
CA GLY A 11 -10.72 11.76 -17.97
C GLY A 11 -11.14 12.28 -16.60
N PHE A 12 -12.00 11.49 -15.96
CA PHE A 12 -12.38 11.60 -14.56
C PHE A 12 -11.56 10.62 -13.73
N LYS A 13 -11.37 10.93 -12.44
CA LYS A 13 -10.64 10.09 -11.50
C LYS A 13 -11.60 9.60 -10.43
N ILE A 14 -11.54 8.31 -10.12
CA ILE A 14 -12.29 7.69 -9.03
C ILE A 14 -11.27 7.15 -8.04
N TYR A 15 -11.43 7.49 -6.77
CA TYR A 15 -10.72 6.89 -5.65
C TYR A 15 -11.60 5.80 -5.07
N SER A 16 -11.16 4.55 -5.10
CA SER A 16 -11.97 3.41 -4.70
C SER A 16 -11.40 2.72 -3.47
N LEU A 17 -12.27 2.41 -2.52
CA LEU A 17 -12.03 1.42 -1.49
C LEU A 17 -12.68 0.12 -1.94
N CYS A 18 -11.87 -0.92 -2.09
CA CYS A 18 -12.33 -2.24 -2.50
C CYS A 18 -12.08 -3.25 -1.38
N VAL A 19 -13.00 -4.20 -1.25
CA VAL A 19 -12.85 -5.38 -0.41
C VAL A 19 -12.88 -6.57 -1.35
N GLU A 20 -11.77 -7.29 -1.44
CA GLU A 20 -11.57 -8.34 -2.45
C GLU A 20 -11.88 -7.83 -3.86
N ASN A 21 -12.94 -8.35 -4.49
CA ASN A 21 -13.37 -7.97 -5.83
C ASN A 21 -14.55 -6.98 -5.85
N TYR A 22 -14.98 -6.50 -4.67
CA TYR A 22 -16.11 -5.59 -4.54
C TYR A 22 -15.67 -4.16 -4.33
N LEU A 23 -16.24 -3.24 -5.11
CA LEU A 23 -16.14 -1.80 -4.84
C LEU A 23 -17.04 -1.48 -3.65
N TYR A 24 -16.43 -1.23 -2.48
CA TYR A 24 -17.16 -0.95 -1.24
C TYR A 24 -17.59 0.51 -1.16
N ASN A 25 -16.67 1.44 -1.46
CA ASN A 25 -16.97 2.87 -1.46
C ASN A 25 -16.04 3.61 -2.44
N PHE A 26 -16.45 4.79 -2.89
CA PHE A 26 -15.63 5.61 -3.77
C PHE A 26 -15.83 7.11 -3.60
N LEU A 27 -14.80 7.88 -3.94
CA LEU A 27 -14.85 9.32 -4.10
C LEU A 27 -14.55 9.71 -5.53
N PHE A 28 -15.40 10.58 -6.07
CA PHE A 28 -15.27 11.08 -7.44
C PHE A 28 -14.39 12.33 -7.48
N SER A 29 -13.60 12.45 -8.54
CA SER A 29 -12.83 13.64 -8.84
C SER A 29 -12.86 14.04 -10.32
N SER A 30 -13.07 15.33 -10.56
CA SER A 30 -13.06 15.93 -11.90
C SER A 30 -12.16 17.17 -11.97
N LYS A 31 -11.96 17.70 -13.19
CA LYS A 31 -11.22 18.96 -13.39
C LYS A 31 -11.95 20.16 -12.76
N VAL A 32 -13.28 20.15 -12.80
CA VAL A 32 -14.12 21.27 -12.36
C VAL A 32 -14.38 21.17 -10.86
N SER A 33 -14.89 20.03 -10.40
CA SER A 33 -15.36 19.82 -9.03
C SER A 33 -14.23 19.43 -8.05
N LYS A 34 -13.00 19.24 -8.54
CA LYS A 34 -11.88 18.67 -7.79
C LYS A 34 -12.34 17.38 -7.09
N ILE A 35 -12.11 17.21 -5.79
CA ILE A 35 -12.65 16.12 -4.97
C ILE A 35 -13.80 16.73 -4.16
N SER A 36 -15.01 16.68 -4.71
CA SER A 36 -16.13 17.54 -4.28
C SER A 36 -16.68 17.20 -2.90
N LEU A 37 -16.61 15.94 -2.48
CA LEU A 37 -17.14 15.45 -1.21
C LEU A 37 -16.04 15.18 -0.17
N LEU A 38 -14.85 15.75 -0.38
CA LEU A 38 -13.71 15.47 0.48
C LEU A 38 -13.81 16.20 1.83
N GLU A 39 -13.89 15.43 2.90
CA GLU A 39 -13.72 15.91 4.27
C GLU A 39 -12.23 16.02 4.61
N ARG A 40 -11.71 17.25 4.53
CA ARG A 40 -10.29 17.51 4.81
C ARG A 40 -10.01 17.42 6.30
N THR A 41 -9.03 16.58 6.65
CA THR A 41 -8.56 16.46 8.03
C THR A 41 -7.35 17.37 8.24
N LYS A 42 -7.40 18.22 9.28
CA LYS A 42 -6.29 19.15 9.60
C LYS A 42 -4.99 18.37 9.78
N GLY A 43 -3.93 18.82 9.10
CA GLY A 43 -2.60 18.20 9.18
C GLY A 43 -2.36 17.02 8.22
N LEU A 44 -3.39 16.56 7.51
CA LEU A 44 -3.28 15.57 6.44
C LEU A 44 -3.36 16.22 5.06
N SER A 45 -2.76 15.58 4.05
CA SER A 45 -2.92 15.96 2.65
C SER A 45 -4.32 15.62 2.13
N ASP A 46 -4.70 16.18 0.97
CA ASP A 46 -5.95 15.80 0.30
C ASP A 46 -5.97 14.29 -0.04
N SER A 47 -4.85 13.70 -0.46
CA SER A 47 -4.78 12.25 -0.74
C SER A 47 -4.95 11.39 0.52
N SER A 48 -4.39 11.81 1.65
CA SER A 48 -4.57 11.12 2.93
C SER A 48 -5.97 11.28 3.49
N SER A 49 -6.58 12.46 3.31
CA SER A 49 -7.97 12.70 3.69
C SER A 49 -8.93 11.82 2.89
N VAL A 50 -8.65 11.60 1.59
CA VAL A 50 -9.43 10.67 0.75
C VAL A 50 -9.41 9.27 1.34
N VAL A 51 -8.21 8.75 1.68
CA VAL A 51 -8.10 7.43 2.29
C VAL A 51 -8.89 7.40 3.59
N LEU A 52 -8.61 8.32 4.51
CA LEU A 52 -9.25 8.36 5.81
C LEU A 52 -10.78 8.39 5.73
N GLN A 53 -11.35 9.20 4.84
CA GLN A 53 -12.79 9.28 4.63
C GLN A 53 -13.36 7.97 4.09
N LEU A 54 -12.68 7.35 3.11
CA LEU A 54 -13.08 6.05 2.59
C LEU A 54 -13.03 4.98 3.69
N VAL A 55 -11.96 4.89 4.47
CA VAL A 55 -11.84 3.84 5.50
C VAL A 55 -12.82 4.01 6.65
N LYS A 56 -13.17 5.26 7.01
CA LYS A 56 -14.18 5.55 8.03
C LYS A 56 -15.58 5.04 7.68
N SER A 57 -15.82 4.68 6.41
CA SER A 57 -17.08 4.04 6.00
C SER A 57 -17.14 2.54 6.27
N LEU A 58 -16.04 1.90 6.70
CA LEU A 58 -16.03 0.49 7.09
C LEU A 58 -16.83 0.27 8.40
N PRO A 59 -17.40 -0.93 8.58
CA PRO A 59 -18.11 -1.27 9.81
C PRO A 59 -17.15 -1.29 11.00
N LYS A 60 -17.62 -0.77 12.14
CA LYS A 60 -16.92 -0.80 13.43
C LYS A 60 -17.24 -2.09 14.20
N PRO A 61 -16.36 -2.55 15.11
CA PRO A 61 -15.02 -2.01 15.38
C PRO A 61 -14.07 -2.22 14.19
N TYR A 62 -13.11 -1.31 14.02
CA TYR A 62 -12.14 -1.46 12.96
C TYR A 62 -11.15 -2.59 13.29
N SER A 63 -11.01 -3.53 12.37
CA SER A 63 -10.09 -4.66 12.46
C SER A 63 -9.44 -5.02 11.13
N GLN A 64 -9.69 -4.19 10.10
CA GLN A 64 -9.27 -4.43 8.74
C GLN A 64 -7.87 -3.86 8.48
N VAL A 65 -7.18 -4.44 7.51
CA VAL A 65 -5.90 -3.94 7.00
C VAL A 65 -6.12 -3.32 5.63
N VAL A 66 -5.77 -2.05 5.47
CA VAL A 66 -5.85 -1.33 4.19
C VAL A 66 -4.52 -1.43 3.47
N TYR A 67 -4.58 -1.93 2.24
CA TYR A 67 -3.47 -1.91 1.30
C TYR A 67 -3.62 -0.72 0.35
N MET A 68 -2.56 0.05 0.17
CA MET A 68 -2.60 1.25 -0.68
C MET A 68 -1.34 1.44 -1.52
N ASP A 69 -1.49 2.15 -2.63
CA ASP A 69 -0.39 2.55 -3.50
C ASP A 69 0.42 3.72 -2.90
N ASN A 70 1.64 3.91 -3.40
CA ASN A 70 2.60 4.93 -2.99
C ASN A 70 2.08 6.37 -3.10
N PHE A 71 1.03 6.60 -3.88
CA PHE A 71 0.40 7.91 -4.00
C PHE A 71 -0.24 8.36 -2.68
N PHE A 72 -0.72 7.41 -1.88
CA PHE A 72 -1.40 7.66 -0.62
C PHE A 72 -0.48 7.50 0.60
N THR A 73 0.51 6.61 0.49
CA THR A 73 1.40 6.23 1.59
C THR A 73 2.20 7.41 2.14
N ASN A 74 2.06 7.66 3.45
CA ASN A 74 2.95 8.49 4.25
C ASN A 74 2.78 8.21 5.75
N VAL A 75 3.81 8.55 6.52
CA VAL A 75 3.87 8.27 7.97
C VAL A 75 2.69 8.87 8.72
N LYS A 76 2.34 10.14 8.44
CA LYS A 76 1.23 10.82 9.16
C LYS A 76 -0.11 10.11 8.97
N LEU A 77 -0.42 9.68 7.75
CA LEU A 77 -1.62 8.89 7.49
C LEU A 77 -1.59 7.56 8.25
N TYR A 78 -0.45 6.87 8.24
CA TYR A 78 -0.31 5.56 8.88
C TYR A 78 -0.47 5.65 10.41
N THR A 79 0.07 6.70 11.03
CA THR A 79 -0.14 7.00 12.46
C THR A 79 -1.64 7.17 12.76
N VAL A 80 -2.34 8.01 12.00
CA VAL A 80 -3.79 8.24 12.21
C VAL A 80 -4.61 6.96 12.01
N LEU A 81 -4.29 6.15 11.00
CA LEU A 81 -5.00 4.88 10.78
C LEU A 81 -4.76 3.91 11.94
N LYS A 82 -3.52 3.83 12.44
CA LYS A 82 -3.16 2.97 13.58
C LYS A 82 -3.89 3.38 14.86
N GLU A 83 -3.97 4.68 15.16
CA GLU A 83 -4.71 5.23 16.30
C GLU A 83 -6.22 4.88 16.23
N LEU A 84 -6.77 4.76 15.03
CA LEU A 84 -8.15 4.31 14.82
C LEU A 84 -8.33 2.79 14.93
N GLY A 85 -7.25 2.02 15.09
CA GLY A 85 -7.30 0.54 15.09
C GLY A 85 -7.32 -0.07 13.69
N ILE A 86 -6.99 0.71 12.65
CA ILE A 86 -6.92 0.24 11.26
C ILE A 86 -5.47 -0.10 10.91
N GLY A 87 -5.24 -1.32 10.44
CA GLY A 87 -3.94 -1.71 9.89
C GLY A 87 -3.69 -1.04 8.54
N ALA A 88 -2.45 -0.68 8.24
CA ALA A 88 -2.07 -0.09 6.96
C ALA A 88 -0.80 -0.74 6.41
N CYS A 89 -0.75 -0.94 5.09
CA CYS A 89 0.41 -1.43 4.38
C CYS A 89 0.46 -0.89 2.94
N GLY A 90 1.64 -0.62 2.41
CA GLY A 90 1.77 -0.09 1.07
C GLY A 90 3.20 0.19 0.66
N THR A 91 3.39 0.44 -0.63
CA THR A 91 4.68 0.92 -1.14
C THR A 91 4.83 2.40 -0.77
N ALA A 92 6.06 2.84 -0.57
CA ALA A 92 6.39 4.20 -0.23
C ALA A 92 7.23 4.85 -1.33
N LYS A 93 7.20 6.18 -1.35
CA LYS A 93 8.05 7.01 -2.23
C LYS A 93 8.80 8.05 -1.40
N ASN A 94 9.81 8.67 -2.00
CA ASN A 94 10.52 9.78 -1.38
C ASN A 94 9.54 10.92 -0.99
N GLY A 95 9.75 11.53 0.17
CA GLY A 95 8.89 12.59 0.71
C GLY A 95 7.64 12.10 1.47
N SER A 96 7.44 10.79 1.61
CA SER A 96 6.37 10.20 2.41
C SER A 96 6.61 10.23 3.93
N GLY A 97 7.72 10.84 4.38
CA GLY A 97 8.22 10.69 5.75
C GLY A 97 9.09 9.44 5.94
N PHE A 98 9.46 8.78 4.84
CA PHE A 98 10.37 7.64 4.85
C PHE A 98 11.75 8.04 5.42
N PRO A 99 12.35 7.24 6.34
CA PRO A 99 13.57 7.61 7.03
C PRO A 99 14.77 7.85 6.10
N PRO A 100 15.51 8.97 6.24
CA PRO A 100 16.67 9.28 5.39
C PRO A 100 17.78 8.21 5.42
N GLU A 101 17.95 7.51 6.54
CA GLU A 101 18.91 6.41 6.67
C GLU A 101 18.59 5.23 5.74
N LEU A 102 17.31 4.99 5.46
CA LEU A 102 16.88 3.95 4.51
C LEU A 102 16.96 4.45 3.06
N LEU A 103 16.95 5.77 2.84
CA LEU A 103 17.17 6.37 1.52
C LEU A 103 18.65 6.30 1.12
N THR A 104 19.57 6.52 2.05
CA THR A 104 21.01 6.35 1.82
C THR A 104 21.37 4.88 1.62
N PHE A 105 20.67 3.96 2.30
CA PHE A 105 20.77 2.53 2.06
C PHE A 105 20.46 2.15 0.60
N ARG A 106 19.45 2.78 -0.03
CA ARG A 106 19.15 2.62 -1.46
C ARG A 106 20.35 2.97 -2.36
N GLU A 107 21.04 4.07 -2.08
CA GLU A 107 22.18 4.52 -2.88
C GLU A 107 23.37 3.56 -2.79
N VAL A 108 23.62 3.00 -1.60
CA VAL A 108 24.70 2.04 -1.36
C VAL A 108 24.39 0.69 -2.01
N LEU A 109 23.16 0.20 -1.90
CA LEU A 109 22.77 -1.10 -2.45
C LEU A 109 22.71 -1.13 -3.98
N THR A 110 22.24 -0.04 -4.59
CA THR A 110 22.19 0.07 -6.06
C THR A 110 23.59 0.00 -6.66
N LYS A 111 24.60 0.55 -5.97
CA LYS A 111 26.02 0.53 -6.43
C LYS A 111 26.69 -0.82 -6.27
N LYS A 112 26.34 -1.59 -5.23
CA LYS A 112 26.97 -2.88 -4.92
C LYS A 112 26.27 -4.09 -5.52
N ASN A 113 25.07 -3.91 -6.08
CA ASN A 113 24.28 -4.98 -6.70
C ASN A 113 23.96 -6.14 -5.74
N ASN A 114 23.76 -5.81 -4.46
CA ASN A 114 23.51 -6.79 -3.40
C ASN A 114 22.01 -7.12 -3.32
N TRP A 115 21.55 -7.96 -4.24
CA TRP A 115 20.17 -8.44 -4.28
C TRP A 115 19.75 -9.14 -2.99
N GLY A 116 18.48 -8.97 -2.62
CA GLY A 116 17.90 -9.61 -1.44
C GLY A 116 18.19 -8.90 -0.12
N MET A 117 19.10 -7.91 -0.10
CA MET A 117 19.34 -7.11 1.10
C MET A 117 18.10 -6.30 1.48
N LYS A 118 17.83 -6.24 2.78
CA LYS A 118 16.77 -5.43 3.36
C LYS A 118 17.31 -4.61 4.54
N ALA A 119 16.71 -3.45 4.74
CA ALA A 119 16.91 -2.64 5.94
C ALA A 119 15.56 -2.11 6.39
N TYR A 120 15.41 -1.92 7.69
CA TYR A 120 14.19 -1.39 8.26
C TYR A 120 14.51 -0.36 9.34
N SER A 121 13.57 0.55 9.56
CA SER A 121 13.60 1.58 10.60
C SER A 121 12.16 1.87 11.00
N THR A 122 11.93 2.23 12.26
CA THR A 122 10.58 2.46 12.77
C THR A 122 10.43 3.94 13.10
N VAL A 123 9.37 4.57 12.57
CA VAL A 123 9.00 5.95 12.88
C VAL A 123 7.71 5.94 13.69
N GLY A 124 7.82 6.14 15.00
CA GLY A 124 6.69 5.94 15.91
C GLY A 124 6.25 4.47 15.89
N GLU A 125 5.01 4.22 15.45
CA GLU A 125 4.46 2.86 15.28
C GLU A 125 4.41 2.40 13.81
N VAL A 126 5.10 3.12 12.91
CA VAL A 126 5.14 2.81 11.48
C VAL A 126 6.48 2.18 11.14
N LEU A 127 6.47 0.91 10.77
CA LEU A 127 7.63 0.21 10.27
C LEU A 127 7.88 0.60 8.81
N CYS A 128 9.07 1.10 8.54
CA CYS A 128 9.56 1.44 7.22
C CYS A 128 10.61 0.42 6.79
N LEU A 129 10.47 -0.12 5.58
CA LEU A 129 11.32 -1.18 5.03
C LEU A 129 11.84 -0.76 3.67
N ALA A 130 13.13 -0.95 3.44
CA ALA A 130 13.76 -0.91 2.13
C ALA A 130 14.22 -2.33 1.77
N TRP A 131 13.87 -2.79 0.58
CA TRP A 131 14.28 -4.09 0.05
C TRP A 131 14.91 -3.91 -1.34
N GLN A 132 16.05 -4.54 -1.57
CA GLN A 132 16.76 -4.48 -2.84
C GLN A 132 16.43 -5.67 -3.72
N ASP A 133 15.75 -5.38 -4.83
CA ASP A 133 15.60 -6.28 -5.97
C ASP A 133 16.38 -5.73 -7.18
N ASN A 134 15.80 -5.73 -8.40
CA ASN A 134 16.37 -5.02 -9.54
C ASN A 134 16.46 -3.50 -9.28
N ASN A 135 15.50 -2.98 -8.52
CA ASN A 135 15.53 -1.64 -7.93
C ASN A 135 15.21 -1.74 -6.44
N THR A 136 15.56 -0.72 -5.68
CA THR A 136 15.15 -0.66 -4.28
C THR A 136 13.65 -0.35 -4.17
N VAL A 137 12.92 -1.23 -3.51
CA VAL A 137 11.50 -1.07 -3.17
C VAL A 137 11.42 -0.55 -1.73
N GLN A 138 10.60 0.47 -1.52
CA GLN A 138 10.31 1.04 -0.21
C GLN A 138 8.90 0.66 0.19
N LEU A 139 8.70 0.25 1.44
CA LEU A 139 7.42 -0.15 2.01
C LEU A 139 7.21 0.49 3.38
N MET A 140 5.95 0.78 3.70
CA MET A 140 5.52 1.18 5.05
C MET A 140 4.43 0.22 5.53
N THR A 141 4.41 -0.07 6.83
CA THR A 141 3.41 -0.94 7.44
C THR A 141 3.20 -0.63 8.93
N THR A 142 1.98 -0.83 9.42
CA THR A 142 1.64 -0.77 10.86
C THR A 142 1.19 -2.12 11.43
N VAL A 143 1.18 -3.16 10.59
CA VAL A 143 0.72 -4.51 10.95
C VAL A 143 1.86 -5.51 11.13
N HIS A 144 3.05 -5.18 10.63
CA HIS A 144 4.24 -6.02 10.79
C HIS A 144 5.23 -5.39 11.76
N THR A 145 5.99 -6.27 12.43
CA THR A 145 7.08 -5.89 13.35
C THR A 145 8.44 -6.23 12.74
N PRO A 146 9.54 -5.64 13.23
CA PRO A 146 10.90 -6.03 12.85
C PRO A 146 11.17 -7.53 12.95
N GLY A 147 10.69 -8.20 14.01
CA GLY A 147 10.85 -9.65 14.17
C GLY A 147 10.14 -10.46 13.08
N ASN A 148 9.02 -9.95 12.54
CA ASN A 148 8.40 -10.58 11.38
C ASN A 148 9.30 -10.47 10.14
N MET A 149 10.08 -9.40 9.99
CA MET A 149 10.97 -9.25 8.84
C MET A 149 12.10 -10.27 8.88
N GLU A 150 12.68 -10.54 10.04
CA GLU A 150 13.77 -11.52 10.20
C GLU A 150 13.31 -12.95 9.92
N ALA A 151 12.07 -13.30 10.27
CA ALA A 151 11.50 -14.63 10.03
C ALA A 151 11.33 -14.99 8.53
N TYR A 152 11.23 -14.00 7.63
CA TYR A 152 11.05 -14.19 6.18
C TYR A 152 12.35 -14.02 5.37
N ASP A 153 13.50 -14.45 5.88
CA ASP A 153 14.77 -14.51 5.13
C ASP A 153 14.74 -15.55 4.00
N MET A 154 13.93 -15.32 2.97
CA MET A 154 14.19 -15.93 1.65
C MET A 154 15.35 -15.17 0.99
N LEU A 155 16.58 -15.55 1.36
CA LEU A 155 17.79 -15.13 0.65
C LEU A 155 17.81 -15.76 -0.75
N SER A 156 17.12 -15.14 -1.71
CA SER A 156 17.32 -15.49 -3.11
C SER A 156 18.68 -14.94 -3.55
N THR A 157 19.73 -15.76 -3.46
CA THR A 157 21.07 -15.43 -3.98
C THR A 157 21.12 -15.35 -5.51
N LYS A 158 20.04 -15.74 -6.20
CA LYS A 158 19.90 -15.68 -7.65
C LYS A 158 19.02 -14.51 -8.04
N LYS A 159 19.50 -13.69 -8.98
CA LYS A 159 18.70 -12.70 -9.70
C LYS A 159 17.54 -13.43 -10.37
N ARG A 160 16.31 -13.19 -9.91
CA ARG A 160 15.14 -13.61 -10.66
C ARG A 160 15.03 -12.66 -11.84
N HIS A 161 15.35 -13.16 -13.03
CA HIS A 161 14.95 -12.44 -14.24
C HIS A 161 13.44 -12.32 -14.16
N GLY A 162 12.93 -11.09 -14.16
CA GLY A 162 11.49 -10.89 -14.25
C GLY A 162 11.01 -11.71 -15.43
N ILE A 163 10.10 -12.65 -15.18
CA ILE A 163 9.40 -13.31 -16.28
C ILE A 163 8.79 -12.14 -17.06
N PRO A 164 9.13 -11.96 -18.35
CA PRO A 164 8.47 -10.95 -19.15
C PRO A 164 6.98 -11.12 -18.92
N ALA A 165 6.27 -10.02 -18.66
CA ALA A 165 4.82 -10.10 -18.60
C ALA A 165 4.33 -10.53 -19.99
N GLU A 166 4.20 -11.84 -20.21
CA GLU A 166 3.46 -12.35 -21.34
C GLU A 166 2.05 -11.83 -21.16
N ALA A 167 1.59 -11.01 -22.12
CA ALA A 167 0.19 -10.64 -22.18
C ALA A 167 -0.59 -11.96 -22.17
N SER A 168 -1.37 -12.19 -21.12
CA SER A 168 -2.13 -13.41 -20.95
C SER A 168 -3.20 -13.49 -22.04
N THR A 169 -2.87 -14.08 -23.19
CA THR A 169 -3.82 -14.40 -24.26
C THR A 169 -4.74 -15.56 -23.85
N ILE A 170 -4.42 -16.22 -22.74
CA ILE A 170 -5.22 -17.29 -22.16
C ILE A 170 -6.24 -16.65 -21.20
N LYS A 171 -7.53 -16.75 -21.54
CA LYS A 171 -8.63 -16.53 -20.59
C LYS A 171 -8.48 -17.54 -19.45
N VAL A 172 -7.88 -17.13 -18.33
CA VAL A 172 -7.82 -17.97 -17.12
C VAL A 172 -9.24 -18.13 -16.61
N LYS A 173 -9.81 -19.33 -16.79
CA LYS A 173 -11.22 -19.57 -16.48
C LYS A 173 -11.53 -19.69 -15.00
N ASN A 174 -10.54 -19.82 -14.11
CA ASN A 174 -10.70 -19.78 -12.66
C ASN A 174 -9.32 -19.59 -12.03
N LEU A 175 -9.03 -18.41 -11.48
CA LEU A 175 -7.92 -18.28 -10.53
C LEU A 175 -8.43 -18.76 -9.17
N PRO A 176 -7.78 -19.74 -8.52
CA PRO A 176 -8.10 -20.06 -7.14
C PRO A 176 -7.77 -18.82 -6.28
N PHE A 177 -8.76 -18.38 -5.51
CA PHE A 177 -8.62 -17.28 -4.56
C PHE A 177 -7.47 -17.60 -3.59
N TYR A 178 -6.55 -16.63 -3.40
CA TYR A 178 -5.56 -16.72 -2.35
C TYR A 178 -6.28 -16.82 -1.00
N THR A 179 -6.14 -17.94 -0.31
CA THR A 179 -6.57 -18.07 1.09
C THR A 179 -5.65 -17.22 1.96
N LEU A 180 -6.22 -16.25 2.67
CA LEU A 180 -5.51 -15.49 3.69
C LEU A 180 -5.03 -16.43 4.81
N PRO A 181 -3.90 -16.12 5.49
CA PRO A 181 -3.50 -16.81 6.71
C PRO A 181 -4.66 -16.84 7.72
N SER A 182 -4.88 -17.98 8.36
CA SER A 182 -6.04 -18.28 9.23
C SER A 182 -6.26 -17.34 10.42
N VAL A 183 -5.34 -16.41 10.67
CA VAL A 183 -5.40 -15.45 11.79
C VAL A 183 -6.59 -14.48 11.67
N TYR A 184 -7.17 -14.32 10.47
CA TYR A 184 -8.36 -13.48 10.23
C TYR A 184 -9.65 -14.27 9.94
N ALA A 185 -9.61 -15.61 9.98
CA ALA A 185 -10.74 -16.46 9.58
C ALA A 185 -11.84 -16.61 10.66
N HIS A 186 -11.65 -16.04 11.85
CA HIS A 186 -12.48 -16.32 13.02
C HIS A 186 -13.20 -15.10 13.60
N THR A 187 -13.77 -14.21 12.78
CA THR A 187 -14.73 -13.23 13.29
C THR A 187 -15.66 -12.70 12.20
N GLN A 188 -16.54 -13.52 11.65
CA GLN A 188 -17.88 -13.08 11.20
C GLN A 188 -18.87 -14.24 11.30
N PRO A 189 -19.93 -14.14 12.11
CA PRO A 189 -21.10 -14.98 11.90
C PRO A 189 -21.83 -14.43 10.66
N TYR A 190 -22.01 -15.29 9.66
CA TYR A 190 -22.98 -15.05 8.61
C TYR A 190 -24.36 -14.93 9.27
N ILE A 191 -25.03 -13.80 9.08
CA ILE A 191 -26.46 -13.66 9.34
C ILE A 191 -27.15 -13.99 8.00
N GLU A 192 -28.05 -14.97 8.03
CA GLU A 192 -28.92 -15.37 6.92
C GLU A 192 -29.84 -14.25 6.44
#